data_AF-A0A7X8HDQ9-F1
#
_entry.id   AF-A0A7X8HDQ9-F1
#
_cell.length_a   1.000
_cell.length_b   1.000
_cell.length_c   1.000
_cell.angle_alpha   90.00
_cell.angle_beta   90.00
_cell.angle_gamma   90.00
#
_symmetry.space_group_name_H-M   'P 1'
#
loop_
_entity.id
_entity.type
_entity.pdbx_description
1 polymer ?
#
loop_
_entity_poly.entity_id
_entity_poly.type
_entity_poly.pdbx_seq_one_letter_code
_entity_poly.pdbx_strand_id
1 'polypeptide(L)' 'LSYPRHEYFRRILCNLVGGWMDRGEIPPDPETAGNLVKDVCFRNAASYFGIDLGVRV' A
#
# COMPACT_ATOMS: atom_id res chain seq x y z
N LEU A 1 2.22 -14.00 17.10
CA LEU A 1 0.88 -13.37 17.19
C LEU A 1 0.82 -11.92 16.66
N SER A 2 1.92 -11.34 16.15
CA SER A 2 1.98 -9.92 15.75
C SER A 2 1.52 -9.62 14.32
N TYR A 3 1.63 -10.59 13.40
CA TYR A 3 1.32 -10.39 11.98
C TYR A 3 -0.10 -9.88 11.66
N PRO A 4 -1.17 -10.24 12.41
CA PRO A 4 -2.49 -9.63 12.22
C PRO A 4 -2.53 -8.10 12.35
N ARG A 5 -1.55 -7.49 13.04
CA ARG A 5 -1.43 -6.02 13.10
C ARG A 5 -1.15 -5.40 11.73
N HIS A 6 -0.44 -6.11 10.85
CA HIS A 6 -0.22 -5.64 9.48
C HIS A 6 -1.49 -5.74 8.65
N GLU A 7 -2.31 -6.76 8.87
CA GLU A 7 -3.62 -6.84 8.22
C GLU A 7 -4.53 -5.68 8.68
N TYR A 8 -4.55 -5.40 9.98
CA TYR A 8 -5.30 -4.27 10.53
C TYR A 8 -4.84 -2.93 9.92
N PHE A 9 -3.53 -2.70 9.86
CA PHE A 9 -2.95 -1.53 9.18
C PHE A 9 -3.38 -1.42 7.71
N ARG A 10 -3.32 -2.53 6.96
CA ARG A 10 -3.73 -2.56 5.53
C ARG A 10 -5.19 -2.15 5.35
N ARG A 11 -6.08 -2.63 6.23
CA ARG A 11 -7.52 -2.27 6.18
C ARG A 11 -7.72 -0.78 6.42
N ILE A 12 -7.05 -0.21 7.42
CA ILE A 12 -7.12 1.23 7.70
C ILE A 12 -6.60 2.05 6.51
N LEU A 13 -5.44 1.66 5.96
CA LEU A 13 -4.83 2.35 4.82
C LEU A 13 -5.74 2.32 3.58
N CYS A 14 -6.29 1.15 3.23
CA CYS A 14 -7.19 1.03 2.08
C CYS A 14 -8.46 1.88 2.26
N ASN A 15 -9.05 1.89 3.47
CA ASN A 15 -10.22 2.73 3.75
C ASN A 15 -9.91 4.22 3.64
N LEU A 16 -8.74 4.65 4.11
CA LEU A 16 -8.30 6.05 4.02
C LEU A 16 -8.13 6.49 2.56
N VAL A 17 -7.40 5.71 1.76
CA VAL A 17 -7.14 6.02 0.35
C VAL A 17 -8.41 5.94 -0.49
N GLY A 18 -9.27 4.94 -0.25
CA GLY A 18 -10.60 4.85 -0.85
C GLY A 18 -11.45 6.08 -0.55
N GLY A 19 -11.48 6.48 0.72
CA GLY A 19 -12.20 7.68 1.14
C GLY A 19 -11.69 8.98 0.50
N TRP A 20 -10.39 9.09 0.21
CA TRP A 20 -9.85 10.24 -0.53
C TRP A 20 -10.37 10.29 -1.97
N MET A 21 -10.48 9.14 -2.64
CA MET A 21 -11.07 9.05 -3.99
C MET A 21 -12.56 9.42 -3.96
N ASP A 22 -13.32 8.87 -3.01
CA ASP A 22 -14.77 9.12 -2.90
C ASP A 22 -15.09 10.60 -2.63
N ARG A 23 -14.22 11.29 -1.88
CA ARG A 23 -14.35 12.73 -1.59
C ARG A 23 -13.78 13.64 -2.68
N GLY A 24 -13.16 13.07 -3.72
CA GLY A 24 -12.52 13.83 -4.79
C GLY A 24 -11.24 14.57 -4.36
N GLU A 25 -10.60 14.16 -3.27
CA GLU A 25 -9.31 14.73 -2.83
C GLU A 25 -8.15 14.23 -3.70
N ILE A 26 -8.28 13.03 -4.25
CA ILE A 26 -7.37 12.46 -5.26
C ILE A 26 -8.18 11.92 -6.45
N PRO A 27 -7.58 11.78 -7.63
CA PRO A 27 -8.24 11.19 -8.79
C PRO A 27 -8.77 9.78 -8.48
N PRO A 28 -9.96 9.39 -8.98
CA PRO A 28 -10.52 8.05 -8.80
C PRO A 28 -9.82 7.05 -9.73
N ASP A 29 -8.53 6.79 -9.47
CA ASP A 29 -7.68 5.86 -10.23
C ASP A 29 -7.25 4.69 -9.32
N PRO A 30 -7.97 3.55 -9.38
CA PRO A 30 -7.67 2.38 -8.57
C PRO A 30 -6.31 1.75 -8.87
N GLU A 31 -5.76 1.93 -10.08
CA GLU A 31 -4.47 1.36 -10.45
C GLU A 31 -3.34 2.09 -9.72
N THR A 32 -3.33 3.42 -9.81
CA THR A 32 -2.36 4.26 -9.09
C THR A 32 -2.51 4.09 -7.58
N ALA A 33 -3.76 4.11 -7.06
CA ALA A 33 -4.01 3.88 -5.64
C ALA A 33 -3.53 2.48 -5.18
N GLY A 34 -3.77 1.46 -5.99
CA GLY A 34 -3.32 0.09 -5.73
C GLY A 34 -1.80 -0.03 -5.71
N ASN A 35 -1.09 0.69 -6.60
CA ASN A 35 0.37 0.76 -6.58
C ASN A 35 0.88 1.45 -5.32
N LEU A 36 0.32 2.60 -4.94
CA LEU A 36 0.66 3.29 -3.70
C LEU A 36 0.49 2.38 -2.47
N VAL A 37 -0.62 1.64 -2.39
CA VAL A 37 -0.86 0.70 -1.27
C VAL A 37 0.19 -0.41 -1.26
N LYS A 38 0.54 -1.02 -2.40
CA LYS A 38 1.59 -2.05 -2.50
C LYS A 38 2.96 -1.51 -2.10
N ASP A 39 3.24 -0.26 -2.47
CA ASP A 39 4.49 0.41 -2.17
C ASP A 39 4.64 0.63 -0.67
N VAL A 40 3.61 1.20 -0.02
CA VAL A 40 3.58 1.40 1.45
C VAL A 40 3.59 0.08 2.21
N CYS A 41 2.87 -0.94 1.72
CA CYS A 41 2.75 -2.20 2.45
C CYS A 41 4.01 -3.07 2.39
N PHE A 42 4.87 -2.89 1.39
CA PHE A 42 6.06 -3.71 1.25
C PHE A 42 7.17 -3.14 0.37
N ARG A 43 6.91 -2.69 -0.86
CA ARG A 43 7.99 -2.40 -1.83
C ARG A 43 8.92 -1.27 -1.36
N ASN A 44 8.39 -0.26 -0.69
CA ASN A 44 9.19 0.83 -0.11
C ASN A 44 10.13 0.31 0.97
N ALA A 45 9.63 -0.53 1.88
CA ALA A 45 10.45 -1.12 2.93
C ALA A 45 11.52 -2.05 2.32
N ALA A 46 11.14 -2.89 1.35
CA ALA A 46 12.08 -3.75 0.64
C ALA A 46 13.19 -2.94 -0.04
N SER A 47 12.84 -1.90 -0.78
CA SER A 47 13.80 -0.99 -1.41
C SER A 47 14.70 -0.29 -0.37
N TYR A 48 14.11 0.29 0.67
CA TYR A 48 14.83 1.03 1.70
C TYR A 48 15.84 0.17 2.48
N PHE A 49 15.49 -1.08 2.77
CA PHE A 49 16.36 -2.02 3.47
C PHE A 49 17.21 -2.90 2.54
N GLY A 50 17.10 -2.71 1.22
CA GLY A 50 17.85 -3.51 0.23
C GLY A 50 17.47 -4.99 0.22
N ILE A 51 16.21 -5.32 0.49
CA ILE A 51 15.70 -6.70 0.44
C ILE A 51 15.57 -7.12 -1.02
N ASP A 52 16.41 -8.06 -1.46
CA ASP A 52 16.27 -8.68 -2.78
C ASP A 52 15.00 -9.55 -2.81
N LEU A 53 14.08 -9.21 -3.72
CA LEU A 53 12.83 -9.94 -3.89
C LEU A 53 12.96 -11.09 -4.89
N GLY A 54 14.14 -11.27 -5.53
CA GLY A 54 14.39 -12.32 -6.51
C GLY A 54 13.54 -12.20 -7.79
N VAL A 55 12.71 -11.16 -7.89
CA VAL A 55 11.90 -10.86 -9.07
C VAL A 55 12.75 -9.99 -9.99
N ARG A 56 13.31 -10.61 -11.02
CA ARG A 56 13.89 -9.90 -12.16
C ARG A 56 12.76 -9.17 -12.87
N VAL A 57 12.78 -7.84 -12.82
CA VAL A 57 12.05 -6.99 -13.77
C VAL A 57 12.81 -6.99 -15.09
#